data_AF-A0A661IJ81-F1
#
_entry.id   AF-A0A661IJ81-F1
#
_cell.length_a   1.000
_cell.length_b   1.000
_cell.length_c   1.000
_cell.angle_alpha   90.00
_cell.angle_beta   90.00
_cell.angle_gamma   90.00
#
_symmetry.space_group_name_H-M   'P 1'
#
loop_
_entity.id
_entity.type
_entity.pdbx_description
1 polymer ?
#
loop_
_entity_poly.entity_id
_entity_poly.type
_entity_poly.pdbx_seq_one_letter_code
_entity_poly.pdbx_strand_id
1 'polypeptide(L)'
;MTKEKFLEDIKDNCSEILYISMIHIYNKLYKTDIELDKDQNIEFLSNYKNYHIYLNDFAGTIYSRYSSSIDNLYIEMCNYLKIEIDNKYTLEHTIMKLEKQNPSLLMSLTDEDIQKQVIESFDEKLIAISQSTHYNANINEFKHRVEKLKQNISLVKNALQIS
;
A
#
# COMPACT_ATOMS: atom_id res chain seq x y z
N MET A 1 14.18 -21.46 -7.69
CA MET A 1 14.82 -20.52 -8.66
C MET A 1 15.80 -19.67 -7.87
N THR A 2 16.97 -19.31 -8.41
CA THR A 2 17.92 -18.46 -7.67
C THR A 2 17.50 -17.00 -7.69
N LYS A 3 17.98 -16.21 -6.73
CA LYS A 3 17.75 -14.76 -6.66
C LYS A 3 18.21 -14.07 -7.94
N GLU A 4 19.39 -14.40 -8.45
CA GLU A 4 19.90 -13.83 -9.70
C GLU A 4 18.98 -14.12 -10.90
N LYS A 5 18.57 -15.38 -11.07
CA LYS A 5 17.65 -15.78 -12.14
C LYS A 5 16.29 -15.08 -12.03
N PHE A 6 15.78 -14.93 -10.82
CA PHE A 6 14.54 -14.19 -10.60
C PHE A 6 14.68 -12.71 -10.99
N LEU A 7 15.80 -12.07 -10.62
CA LEU A 7 16.04 -10.67 -10.97
C LEU A 7 16.24 -10.48 -12.47
N GLU A 8 16.89 -11.42 -13.16
CA GLU A 8 16.97 -11.43 -14.63
C GLU A 8 15.58 -11.56 -15.27
N ASP A 9 14.74 -12.45 -14.75
CA ASP A 9 13.35 -12.62 -15.22
C ASP A 9 12.54 -11.32 -15.05
N ILE A 10 12.70 -10.61 -13.93
CA ILE A 10 12.08 -9.28 -13.75
C ILE A 10 12.64 -8.26 -14.75
N LYS A 11 13.95 -8.27 -15.01
CA LYS A 11 14.58 -7.34 -15.95
C LYS A 11 14.02 -7.49 -17.36
N ASP A 12 13.75 -8.72 -17.77
CA ASP A 12 13.32 -9.03 -19.13
C ASP A 12 11.81 -8.80 -19.34
N ASN A 13 11.01 -8.86 -18.27
CA ASN A 13 9.55 -8.82 -18.35
C ASN A 13 8.89 -7.58 -17.74
N CYS A 14 9.63 -6.76 -16.99
CA CYS A 14 9.09 -5.60 -16.28
C CYS A 14 9.87 -4.32 -16.60
N SER A 15 9.38 -3.20 -16.08
CA SER A 15 10.02 -1.90 -16.18
C SER A 15 11.41 -1.87 -15.51
N GLU A 16 12.29 -1.03 -16.06
CA GLU A 16 13.64 -0.84 -15.51
C GLU A 16 13.59 -0.43 -14.03
N ILE A 17 12.65 0.44 -13.65
CA ILE A 17 12.53 0.89 -12.27
C ILE A 17 12.02 -0.21 -11.34
N LEU A 18 11.16 -1.12 -11.80
CA LEU A 18 10.79 -2.30 -11.01
C LEU A 18 11.99 -3.22 -10.82
N TYR A 19 12.75 -3.51 -11.87
CA TYR A 19 13.97 -4.30 -11.79
C TYR A 19 14.99 -3.72 -10.79
N ILE A 20 15.32 -2.44 -10.91
CA ILE A 20 16.26 -1.77 -10.01
C ILE A 20 15.74 -1.77 -8.56
N SER A 21 14.45 -1.55 -8.37
CA SER A 21 13.82 -1.60 -7.05
C SER A 21 13.89 -2.99 -6.44
N MET A 22 13.68 -4.04 -7.24
CA MET A 22 13.84 -5.42 -6.75
C MET A 22 15.29 -5.72 -6.40
N ILE A 23 16.28 -5.31 -7.20
CA ILE A 23 17.69 -5.45 -6.83
C ILE A 23 17.94 -4.82 -5.44
N HIS A 24 17.43 -3.61 -5.20
CA HIS A 24 17.58 -2.93 -3.92
C HIS A 24 16.95 -3.71 -2.76
N ILE A 25 15.72 -4.20 -2.92
CA ILE A 25 15.05 -5.03 -1.91
C ILE A 25 15.84 -6.31 -1.63
N TYR A 26 16.19 -7.07 -2.67
CA TYR A 26 16.84 -8.38 -2.50
C TYR A 26 18.26 -8.27 -1.96
N ASN A 27 19.00 -7.21 -2.27
CA ASN A 27 20.31 -6.95 -1.67
C ASN A 27 20.22 -6.61 -0.18
N LYS A 28 19.10 -6.03 0.27
CA LYS A 28 18.84 -5.82 1.71
C LYS A 28 18.46 -7.11 2.43
N LEU A 29 17.66 -7.96 1.77
CA LEU A 29 17.21 -9.23 2.34
C LEU A 29 18.34 -10.26 2.43
N TYR A 30 19.18 -10.33 1.39
CA TYR A 30 20.15 -11.40 1.20
C TYR A 30 21.52 -10.85 0.80
N LYS A 31 22.55 -11.27 1.54
CA LYS A 31 23.94 -10.87 1.27
C LYS A 31 24.59 -11.64 0.12
N THR A 32 24.05 -12.80 -0.24
CA THR A 32 24.56 -13.69 -1.29
C THR A 32 23.45 -14.07 -2.26
N ASP A 33 23.79 -14.75 -3.36
CA ASP A 33 22.78 -15.47 -4.15
C ASP A 33 22.27 -16.66 -3.35
N ILE A 34 20.96 -16.89 -3.41
CA ILE A 34 20.26 -17.95 -2.68
C ILE A 34 19.18 -18.56 -3.55
N GLU A 35 18.77 -19.79 -3.24
CA GLU A 35 17.51 -20.31 -3.76
C GLU A 35 16.33 -19.62 -3.07
N LEU A 36 15.43 -19.09 -3.88
CA LEU A 36 14.17 -18.53 -3.41
C LEU A 36 13.12 -19.63 -3.35
N ASP A 37 12.55 -19.83 -2.17
CA ASP A 37 11.30 -20.56 -2.01
C ASP A 37 10.18 -19.77 -2.68
N LYS A 38 9.47 -20.41 -3.61
CA LYS A 38 8.52 -19.72 -4.48
C LYS A 38 7.37 -19.11 -3.69
N ASP A 39 6.82 -19.86 -2.73
CA ASP A 39 5.62 -19.45 -2.00
C ASP A 39 5.95 -18.34 -1.01
N GLN A 40 7.07 -18.46 -0.28
CA GLN A 40 7.56 -17.38 0.58
C GLN A 40 7.89 -16.11 -0.19
N ASN A 41 8.47 -16.25 -1.39
CA ASN A 41 8.81 -15.11 -2.23
C ASN A 41 7.58 -14.37 -2.75
N ILE A 42 6.57 -15.12 -3.21
CA ILE A 42 5.27 -14.58 -3.64
C ILE A 42 4.58 -13.91 -2.45
N GLU A 43 4.55 -14.56 -1.29
CA GLU A 43 3.94 -13.98 -0.08
C GLU A 43 4.62 -12.66 0.30
N PHE A 44 5.95 -12.62 0.27
CA PHE A 44 6.72 -11.41 0.56
C PHE A 44 6.40 -10.26 -0.43
N LEU A 45 6.38 -10.56 -1.74
CA LEU A 45 6.12 -9.57 -2.80
C LEU A 45 4.65 -9.17 -2.90
N SER A 46 3.72 -10.02 -2.46
CA SER A 46 2.31 -9.66 -2.34
C SER A 46 2.04 -8.68 -1.20
N ASN A 47 2.97 -8.58 -0.23
CA ASN A 47 2.83 -7.72 0.93
C ASN A 47 3.24 -6.27 0.63
N TYR A 48 2.24 -5.44 0.34
CA TYR A 48 2.40 -4.03 0.03
C TYR A 48 3.21 -3.23 1.06
N LYS A 49 3.12 -3.57 2.36
CA LYS A 49 3.89 -2.91 3.41
C LYS A 49 5.40 -3.11 3.24
N ASN A 50 5.83 -4.26 2.70
CA ASN A 50 7.24 -4.53 2.48
C ASN A 50 7.87 -3.54 1.50
N TYR A 51 7.14 -3.09 0.49
CA TYR A 51 7.65 -2.10 -0.45
C TYR A 51 8.00 -0.80 0.26
N HIS A 52 7.10 -0.32 1.13
CA HIS A 52 7.35 0.88 1.94
C HIS A 52 8.51 0.69 2.92
N ILE A 53 8.71 -0.51 3.49
CA ILE A 53 9.82 -0.79 4.41
C ILE A 53 11.16 -0.80 3.66
N TYR A 54 11.25 -1.54 2.57
CA TYR A 54 12.53 -1.83 1.93
C TYR A 54 12.95 -0.78 0.89
N LEU A 55 12.01 0.01 0.37
CA LEU A 55 12.28 1.08 -0.60
C LEU A 55 12.26 2.49 0.02
N ASN A 56 12.12 2.65 1.35
CA ASN A 56 12.02 3.98 1.98
C ASN A 56 13.21 4.91 1.66
N ASP A 57 14.43 4.38 1.70
CA ASP A 57 15.69 5.06 1.42
C ASP A 57 15.96 5.19 -0.08
N PHE A 58 15.21 4.47 -0.90
CA PHE A 58 15.28 4.52 -2.36
C PHE A 58 14.16 5.35 -3.01
N ALA A 59 13.22 5.82 -2.19
CA ALA A 59 12.02 6.50 -2.63
C ALA A 59 12.32 7.76 -3.47
N GLY A 60 13.36 8.52 -3.11
CA GLY A 60 13.80 9.69 -3.88
C GLY A 60 14.20 9.36 -5.33
N THR A 61 14.84 8.21 -5.56
CA THR A 61 15.16 7.74 -6.91
C THR A 61 13.88 7.36 -7.67
N ILE A 62 12.98 6.63 -7.03
CA ILE A 62 11.71 6.18 -7.64
C ILE A 62 10.88 7.39 -8.09
N TYR A 63 10.68 8.37 -7.20
CA TYR A 63 9.83 9.53 -7.47
C TYR A 63 10.49 10.50 -8.45
N SER A 64 11.73 10.91 -8.20
CA SER A 64 12.32 12.04 -8.93
C SER A 64 12.96 11.62 -10.25
N ARG A 65 13.65 10.47 -10.29
CA ARG A 65 14.41 10.05 -11.48
C ARG A 65 13.55 9.31 -12.49
N TYR A 66 12.61 8.50 -12.00
CA TYR A 66 11.78 7.63 -12.85
C TYR A 66 10.32 8.07 -12.92
N SER A 67 9.95 9.17 -12.24
CA SER A 67 8.57 9.69 -12.20
C SER A 67 7.55 8.58 -11.86
N SER A 68 7.95 7.65 -11.01
CA SER A 68 7.15 6.49 -10.60
C SER A 68 6.80 6.59 -9.11
N SER A 69 6.11 5.61 -8.58
CA SER A 69 5.73 5.54 -7.17
C SER A 69 5.88 4.12 -6.62
N ILE A 70 5.96 3.99 -5.30
CA ILE A 70 5.93 2.68 -4.64
C ILE A 70 4.65 1.90 -5.04
N ASP A 71 3.54 2.61 -5.22
CA ASP A 71 2.25 2.03 -5.59
C ASP A 71 2.30 1.46 -7.01
N ASN A 72 2.89 2.19 -7.96
CA ASN A 72 3.08 1.71 -9.33
C ASN A 72 3.96 0.47 -9.37
N LEU A 73 5.04 0.43 -8.58
CA LEU A 73 5.93 -0.73 -8.49
C LEU A 73 5.23 -1.95 -7.91
N TYR A 74 4.40 -1.75 -6.90
CA TYR A 74 3.62 -2.83 -6.30
C TYR A 74 2.60 -3.38 -7.30
N ILE A 75 1.83 -2.49 -7.97
CA ILE A 75 0.85 -2.87 -8.98
C ILE A 75 1.50 -3.66 -10.12
N GLU A 76 2.64 -3.19 -10.61
CA GLU A 76 3.38 -3.88 -11.66
C GLU A 76 3.86 -5.27 -11.22
N MET A 77 4.37 -5.40 -9.99
CA MET A 77 4.75 -6.72 -9.47
C MET A 77 3.54 -7.64 -9.27
N CYS A 78 2.42 -7.14 -8.77
CA CYS A 78 1.18 -7.91 -8.66
C CYS A 78 0.73 -8.43 -10.03
N ASN A 79 0.76 -7.58 -11.06
CA ASN A 79 0.43 -7.98 -12.42
C ASN A 79 1.39 -9.05 -12.95
N TYR A 80 2.69 -8.89 -12.72
CA TYR A 80 3.72 -9.84 -13.10
C TYR A 80 3.49 -11.22 -12.45
N LEU A 81 3.22 -11.25 -11.14
CA LEU A 81 2.97 -12.47 -10.37
C LEU A 81 1.54 -13.01 -10.52
N LYS A 82 0.66 -12.29 -11.24
CA LYS A 82 -0.77 -12.58 -11.39
C LYS A 82 -1.51 -12.65 -10.05
N ILE A 83 -1.25 -11.66 -9.20
CA ILE A 83 -1.86 -11.47 -7.88
C ILE A 83 -2.88 -10.34 -7.98
N GLU A 84 -4.08 -10.55 -7.43
CA GLU A 84 -5.09 -9.49 -7.27
C GLU A 84 -4.52 -8.36 -6.39
N ILE A 85 -4.59 -7.11 -6.88
CA ILE A 85 -4.14 -5.93 -6.13
C ILE A 85 -5.05 -5.70 -4.92
N ASP A 86 -6.34 -6.02 -5.07
CA ASP A 86 -7.31 -6.03 -3.98
C ASP A 86 -7.14 -7.29 -3.12
N ASN A 87 -6.26 -7.20 -2.13
CA ASN A 87 -5.89 -8.32 -1.27
C ASN A 87 -5.72 -7.86 0.18
N LYS A 88 -5.43 -8.81 1.07
CA LYS A 88 -5.30 -8.55 2.52
C LYS A 88 -4.30 -7.43 2.83
N TYR A 89 -3.22 -7.31 2.06
CA TYR A 89 -2.12 -6.39 2.35
C TYR A 89 -2.42 -4.95 1.98
N THR A 90 -3.05 -4.72 0.83
CA THR A 90 -3.49 -3.39 0.41
C THR A 90 -4.65 -2.90 1.28
N LEU A 91 -5.59 -3.79 1.61
CA LEU A 91 -6.68 -3.48 2.52
C LEU A 91 -6.18 -3.13 3.91
N GLU A 92 -5.34 -3.98 4.51
CA GLU A 92 -4.80 -3.76 5.86
C GLU A 92 -4.03 -2.45 5.95
N HIS A 93 -3.19 -2.15 4.96
CA HIS A 93 -2.44 -0.90 4.93
C HIS A 93 -3.35 0.32 4.80
N THR A 94 -4.41 0.23 4.01
CA THR A 94 -5.40 1.32 3.87
C THR A 94 -6.11 1.57 5.18
N ILE A 95 -6.61 0.52 5.85
CA ILE A 95 -7.26 0.62 7.16
C ILE A 95 -6.30 1.21 8.19
N MET A 96 -5.07 0.70 8.29
CA MET A 96 -4.06 1.21 9.23
C MET A 96 -3.73 2.70 9.01
N LYS A 97 -3.72 3.17 7.76
CA LYS A 97 -3.52 4.59 7.45
C LYS A 97 -4.68 5.45 7.96
N LEU A 98 -5.91 5.00 7.74
CA LEU A 98 -7.11 5.70 8.22
C LEU A 98 -7.20 5.68 9.76
N GLU A 99 -6.80 4.59 10.42
CA GLU A 99 -6.78 4.49 11.89
C GLU A 99 -5.85 5.52 12.54
N LYS A 100 -4.78 5.94 11.85
CA LYS A 100 -3.88 7.00 12.32
C LYS A 100 -4.49 8.40 12.18
N GLN A 101 -5.44 8.58 11.25
CA GLN A 101 -6.18 9.82 11.04
C GLN A 101 -7.36 9.93 12.01
N ASN A 102 -7.06 9.94 13.30
CA ASN A 102 -8.07 10.00 14.35
C ASN A 102 -8.77 11.38 14.40
N PRO A 103 -9.96 11.49 15.04
CA PRO A 103 -10.71 12.74 15.10
C PRO A 103 -9.93 13.93 15.64
N SER A 104 -9.11 13.72 16.68
CA SER A 104 -8.29 14.80 17.26
C SER A 104 -7.31 15.37 16.23
N LEU A 105 -6.63 14.50 15.49
CA LEU A 105 -5.70 14.92 14.43
C LEU A 105 -6.44 15.70 13.33
N LEU A 106 -7.57 15.18 12.85
CA LEU A 106 -8.34 15.81 11.78
C LEU A 106 -8.88 17.19 12.20
N MET A 107 -9.40 17.31 13.43
CA MET A 107 -9.87 18.59 13.98
C MET A 107 -8.74 19.58 14.25
N SER A 108 -7.50 19.10 14.47
CA SER A 108 -6.35 19.98 14.72
C SER A 108 -5.77 20.64 13.46
N LEU A 109 -6.22 20.25 12.27
CA LEU A 109 -5.83 20.89 11.01
C LEU A 109 -6.39 22.31 10.96
N THR A 110 -5.50 23.31 10.92
CA THR A 110 -5.88 24.73 11.01
C THR A 110 -6.27 25.34 9.67
N ASP A 111 -5.82 24.74 8.57
CA ASP A 111 -6.17 25.18 7.23
C ASP A 111 -7.44 24.45 6.80
N GLU A 112 -8.53 25.20 6.62
CA GLU A 112 -9.86 24.64 6.32
C GLU A 112 -9.90 23.89 4.98
N ASP A 113 -9.18 24.37 3.97
CA ASP A 113 -9.13 23.72 2.66
C ASP A 113 -8.38 22.38 2.75
N ILE A 114 -7.24 22.36 3.44
CA ILE A 114 -6.49 21.13 3.71
C ILE A 114 -7.33 20.16 4.56
N GLN A 115 -8.01 20.66 5.60
CA GLN A 115 -8.85 19.83 6.46
C GLN A 115 -9.97 19.16 5.66
N LYS A 116 -10.66 19.93 4.82
CA LYS A 116 -11.72 19.42 3.96
C LYS A 116 -11.18 18.39 2.97
N GLN A 117 -10.06 18.66 2.31
CA GLN A 117 -9.44 17.72 1.37
C GLN A 117 -9.04 16.41 2.05
N VAL A 118 -8.51 16.46 3.27
CA VAL A 118 -8.17 15.24 4.03
C VAL A 118 -9.42 14.44 4.37
N ILE A 119 -10.51 15.10 4.77
CA ILE A 119 -11.80 14.45 5.06
C ILE A 119 -12.39 13.81 3.80
N GLU A 120 -12.40 14.51 2.67
CA GLU A 120 -12.86 13.96 1.38
C GLU A 120 -12.03 12.74 0.98
N SER A 121 -10.70 12.83 1.09
CA SER A 121 -9.81 11.67 0.81
C SER A 121 -10.03 10.51 1.79
N PHE A 122 -10.48 10.77 3.02
CA PHE A 122 -10.85 9.73 3.97
C PHE A 122 -12.12 9.01 3.51
N ASP A 123 -13.15 9.77 3.11
CA ASP A 123 -14.43 9.23 2.61
C ASP A 123 -14.22 8.40 1.33
N GLU A 124 -13.42 8.89 0.38
CA GLU A 124 -13.05 8.14 -0.83
C GLU A 124 -12.44 6.77 -0.50
N LYS A 125 -11.55 6.71 0.49
CA LYS A 125 -10.93 5.44 0.93
C LYS A 125 -11.92 4.52 1.63
N LEU A 126 -12.89 5.06 2.40
CA LEU A 126 -13.97 4.25 2.98
C LEU A 126 -14.88 3.65 1.91
N ILE A 127 -15.16 4.40 0.85
CA ILE A 127 -15.91 3.91 -0.31
C ILE A 127 -15.12 2.79 -1.00
N ALA A 128 -13.83 2.99 -1.26
CA ALA A 128 -12.96 1.99 -1.86
C ALA A 128 -12.90 0.69 -1.02
N ILE A 129 -12.79 0.79 0.32
CA ILE A 129 -12.87 -0.36 1.22
C ILE A 129 -14.21 -1.08 1.08
N SER A 130 -15.32 -0.35 1.00
CA SER A 130 -16.66 -0.94 0.89
C SER A 130 -16.86 -1.65 -0.46
N GLN A 131 -16.14 -1.22 -1.49
CA GLN A 131 -16.15 -1.82 -2.84
C GLN A 131 -15.14 -2.96 -3.01
N SER A 132 -14.20 -3.13 -2.07
CA SER A 132 -13.16 -4.17 -2.14
C SER A 132 -13.77 -5.57 -2.10
N THR A 133 -13.38 -6.41 -3.06
CA THR A 133 -13.73 -7.83 -3.14
C THR A 133 -13.15 -8.57 -1.93
N HIS A 134 -11.93 -8.25 -1.53
CA HIS A 134 -11.27 -8.88 -0.39
C HIS A 134 -11.97 -8.53 0.93
N TYR A 135 -12.34 -7.25 1.13
CA TYR A 135 -13.11 -6.83 2.30
C TYR A 135 -14.45 -7.55 2.36
N ASN A 136 -15.18 -7.59 1.25
CA ASN A 136 -16.51 -8.22 1.20
C ASN A 136 -16.46 -9.73 1.46
N ALA A 137 -15.41 -10.41 1.01
CA ALA A 137 -15.19 -11.83 1.30
C ALA A 137 -14.80 -12.10 2.76
N ASN A 138 -14.22 -11.12 3.46
CA ASN A 138 -13.66 -11.26 4.82
C ASN A 138 -14.26 -10.28 5.82
N ILE A 139 -15.53 -9.90 5.63
CA ILE A 139 -16.16 -8.80 6.38
C ILE A 139 -16.03 -8.95 7.90
N ASN A 140 -16.11 -10.18 8.44
CA ASN A 140 -16.06 -10.44 9.87
C ASN A 140 -14.72 -10.05 10.51
N GLU A 141 -13.62 -10.08 9.74
CA GLU A 141 -12.29 -9.70 10.22
C GLU A 141 -12.16 -8.18 10.36
N PHE A 142 -12.74 -7.43 9.43
CA PHE A 142 -12.50 -5.99 9.30
C PHE A 142 -13.67 -5.11 9.77
N LYS A 143 -14.88 -5.66 9.90
CA LYS A 143 -16.13 -4.92 10.16
C LYS A 143 -15.99 -3.95 11.33
N HIS A 144 -15.50 -4.42 12.48
CA HIS A 144 -15.42 -3.56 13.66
C HIS A 144 -14.49 -2.35 13.44
N ARG A 145 -13.34 -2.57 12.79
CA ARG A 145 -12.37 -1.51 12.49
C ARG A 145 -12.96 -0.51 11.50
N VAL A 146 -13.57 -0.99 10.42
CA VAL A 146 -14.19 -0.15 9.39
C VAL A 146 -15.38 0.67 9.94
N GLU A 147 -16.24 0.06 10.75
CA GLU A 147 -17.35 0.78 11.39
C GLU A 147 -16.85 1.87 12.35
N LYS A 148 -15.78 1.60 13.09
CA LYS A 148 -15.13 2.63 13.93
C LYS A 148 -14.59 3.79 13.09
N LEU A 149 -13.99 3.51 11.93
CA LEU A 149 -13.52 4.56 11.01
C LEU A 149 -14.68 5.43 10.49
N LYS A 150 -15.79 4.80 10.08
CA LYS A 150 -17.02 5.52 9.66
C LYS A 150 -17.58 6.41 10.76
N GLN A 151 -17.62 5.90 12.00
CA GLN A 151 -18.08 6.68 13.15
C GLN A 151 -17.16 7.88 13.43
N ASN A 152 -15.84 7.65 13.40
CA ASN A 152 -14.86 8.70 13.64
C ASN A 152 -14.97 9.84 12.62
N ILE A 153 -15.03 9.53 11.32
CA ILE A 153 -15.13 10.58 10.31
C ILE A 153 -16.47 11.31 10.37
N SER A 154 -17.57 10.59 10.67
CA SER A 154 -18.89 11.20 10.87
C SER A 154 -18.90 12.21 12.02
N LEU A 155 -18.25 11.90 13.15
CA LEU A 155 -18.11 12.82 14.27
C LEU A 155 -17.35 14.10 13.88
N VAL A 156 -16.26 13.95 13.13
CA VAL A 156 -15.46 15.08 12.62
C VAL A 156 -16.29 15.96 11.69
N LYS A 157 -16.95 15.35 10.70
CA LYS A 157 -17.82 16.05 9.74
C LYS A 157 -18.93 16.83 10.45
N ASN A 158 -19.59 16.22 11.44
CA ASN A 158 -20.62 16.88 12.25
C ASN A 158 -20.08 18.07 13.05
N ALA A 159 -18.90 17.93 13.67
CA ALA A 159 -18.28 19.00 14.44
C ALA A 159 -17.87 20.19 13.58
N LEU A 160 -17.42 19.92 12.34
CA LEU A 160 -16.95 20.93 11.39
C LEU A 160 -18.05 21.44 10.44
N GLN A 161 -19.28 20.93 10.56
CA GLN A 161 -20.40 21.24 9.65
C GLN A 161 -20.08 20.95 8.17
N ILE A 162 -19.29 19.91 7.93
CA ILE A 162 -18.93 19.44 6.59
C ILE A 162 -19.92 18.36 6.17
N SER A 163 -20.58 18.54 5.03
CA SER A 163 -21.54 17.60 4.43
C SER A 163 -20.88 16.31 3.94
#